data_AF-A0A7L3WU71-F1
#
_entry.id   AF-A0A7L3WU71-F1
#
_cell.length_a   1.000
_cell.length_b   1.000
_cell.length_c   1.000
_cell.angle_alpha   90.00
_cell.angle_beta   90.00
_cell.angle_gamma   90.00
#
_symmetry.space_group_name_H-M   'P 1'
#
loop_
_entity.id
_entity.type
_entity.pdbx_description
1 polymer ?
#
loop_
_entity_poly.entity_id
_entity_poly.type
_entity_poly.pdbx_seq_one_letter_code
_entity_poly.pdbx_strand_id
1 'polypeptide(L)'
;MEDTKADFTMTFRQLSEITADQLQELHIPEEFWALQDLGKHESFSEWVAMYLLRLNRNKSDSDTQRRTRMTTVNPRYILRNWMAESAVQKANLNDFSEVHLLQRILQRPFQRQQAAEKAGYSLRPPAWAKDLKVSCSS
;
A
#
# COMPACT_ATOMS: atom_id res chain seq x y z
N MET A 1 10.89 -5.32 -7.46
CA MET A 1 10.21 -5.49 -6.15
C MET A 1 10.99 -6.42 -5.24
N GLU A 2 11.45 -7.58 -5.74
CA GLU A 2 12.25 -8.52 -4.95
C GLU A 2 13.55 -7.90 -4.40
N ASP A 3 14.31 -7.19 -5.23
CA ASP A 3 15.60 -6.62 -4.80
C ASP A 3 15.42 -5.43 -3.84
N THR A 4 14.45 -4.57 -4.13
CA THR A 4 14.19 -3.37 -3.31
C THR A 4 13.35 -3.65 -2.07
N LYS A 5 12.81 -4.87 -1.93
CA LYS A 5 11.86 -5.26 -0.88
C LYS A 5 10.66 -4.29 -0.79
N ALA A 6 10.27 -3.71 -1.93
CA ALA A 6 9.14 -2.79 -2.01
C ALA A 6 7.84 -3.50 -1.57
N ASP A 7 7.00 -2.78 -0.84
CA ASP A 7 5.76 -3.34 -0.32
C ASP A 7 4.75 -3.64 -1.42
N PHE A 8 4.43 -4.91 -1.63
CA PHE A 8 3.56 -5.34 -2.73
C PHE A 8 2.23 -4.58 -2.77
N THR A 9 1.48 -4.58 -1.66
CA THR A 9 0.13 -3.99 -1.61
C THR A 9 0.19 -2.49 -1.83
N MET A 10 1.08 -1.80 -1.13
CA MET A 10 1.18 -0.35 -1.21
C MET A 10 1.81 0.12 -2.52
N THR A 11 2.69 -0.65 -3.16
CA THR A 11 3.20 -0.32 -4.49
C THR A 11 2.07 -0.28 -5.50
N PHE A 12 1.22 -1.31 -5.58
CA PHE A 12 0.08 -1.28 -6.51
C PHE A 12 -0.97 -0.23 -6.12
N ARG A 13 -1.21 -0.03 -4.82
CA ARG A 13 -2.11 1.02 -4.36
C ARG A 13 -1.61 2.41 -4.76
N GLN A 14 -0.34 2.71 -4.54
CA GLN A 14 0.26 4.01 -4.88
C GLN A 14 0.39 4.19 -6.38
N LEU A 15 0.67 3.12 -7.15
CA LEU A 15 0.64 3.15 -8.62
C LEU A 15 -0.76 3.50 -9.16
N SER A 16 -1.81 3.15 -8.42
CA SER A 16 -3.19 3.53 -8.73
C SER A 16 -3.43 5.03 -8.50
N GLU A 17 -2.72 5.64 -7.55
CA GLU A 17 -2.95 7.01 -7.08
C GLU A 17 -2.04 8.03 -7.78
N ILE A 18 -0.80 7.67 -8.13
CA ILE A 18 0.16 8.55 -8.83
C ILE A 18 -0.32 8.91 -10.26
N THR A 19 0.02 10.11 -10.74
CA THR A 19 -0.32 10.56 -12.10
C THR A 19 0.68 10.05 -13.14
N ALA A 20 0.29 10.05 -14.41
CA ALA A 20 1.20 9.72 -15.51
C ALA A 20 2.37 10.72 -15.58
N ASP A 21 2.10 12.01 -15.40
CA ASP A 21 3.12 13.07 -15.44
C ASP A 21 4.14 12.92 -14.30
N GLN A 22 3.68 12.64 -13.07
CA GLN A 22 4.57 12.38 -11.92
C GLN A 22 5.49 11.17 -12.18
N LEU A 23 4.95 10.11 -12.78
CA LEU A 23 5.76 8.95 -13.18
C LEU A 23 6.76 9.32 -14.27
N GLN A 24 6.34 10.06 -15.29
CA GLN A 24 7.20 10.46 -16.40
C GLN A 24 8.39 11.31 -15.95
N GLU A 25 8.17 12.22 -15.00
CA GLU A 25 9.20 13.05 -14.38
C GLU A 25 10.05 12.29 -13.37
N LEU A 26 9.72 11.02 -13.09
CA LEU A 26 10.28 10.22 -11.99
C LEU A 26 10.17 10.93 -10.63
N HIS A 27 9.21 11.85 -10.51
CA HIS A 27 8.95 12.62 -9.30
C HIS A 27 7.92 11.86 -8.45
N ILE A 28 8.39 10.97 -7.59
CA ILE A 28 7.55 10.18 -6.68
C ILE A 28 7.39 10.91 -5.34
N PRO A 29 6.17 11.39 -5.00
CA PRO A 29 5.89 12.05 -3.72
C PRO A 29 6.28 11.20 -2.51
N GLU A 30 6.62 11.85 -1.40
CA GLU A 30 7.07 11.19 -0.16
C GLU A 30 6.03 10.25 0.44
N GLU A 31 4.75 10.60 0.31
CA GLU A 31 3.64 9.75 0.75
C GLU A 31 3.55 8.42 -0.03
N PHE A 32 4.16 8.35 -1.21
CA PHE A 32 4.24 7.14 -2.04
C PHE A 32 5.49 6.31 -1.73
N TRP A 33 5.72 6.08 -0.44
CA TRP A 33 6.90 5.41 0.11
C TRP A 33 7.21 4.04 -0.50
N ALA A 34 6.21 3.26 -0.94
CA ALA A 34 6.42 1.94 -1.52
C ALA A 34 6.84 2.04 -2.99
N LEU A 35 6.35 3.05 -3.71
CA LEU A 35 6.89 3.42 -5.03
C LEU A 35 8.28 4.02 -4.93
N GLN A 36 8.58 4.81 -3.89
CA GLN A 36 9.95 5.30 -3.67
C GLN A 36 10.93 4.14 -3.42
N ASP A 37 10.53 3.12 -2.66
CA ASP A 37 11.35 1.91 -2.51
C ASP A 37 11.54 1.17 -3.83
N LEU A 38 10.46 1.00 -4.60
CA LEU A 38 10.57 0.39 -5.94
C LEU A 38 11.48 1.22 -6.85
N GLY A 39 11.42 2.55 -6.74
CA GLY A 39 12.19 3.52 -7.51
C GLY A 39 13.70 3.45 -7.34
N LYS A 40 14.17 2.79 -6.27
CA LYS A 40 15.61 2.55 -6.03
C LYS A 40 16.20 1.47 -6.96
N HIS A 41 15.36 0.70 -7.66
CA HIS A 41 15.81 -0.31 -8.60
C HIS A 41 16.39 0.33 -9.86
N GLU A 42 17.51 -0.19 -10.37
CA GLU A 42 18.19 0.36 -11.56
C GLU A 42 17.30 0.40 -12.81
N SER A 43 16.51 -0.65 -13.03
CA SER A 43 15.57 -0.76 -14.15
C SER A 43 14.23 -0.01 -13.94
N PHE A 44 14.07 0.76 -12.86
CA PHE A 44 12.78 1.41 -12.58
C PHE A 44 12.38 2.41 -13.68
N SER A 45 13.32 3.22 -14.17
CA SER A 45 13.06 4.19 -15.23
C SER A 45 12.61 3.53 -16.54
N GLU A 46 13.25 2.43 -16.92
CA GLU A 46 12.87 1.62 -18.09
C GLU A 46 11.48 1.01 -17.91
N TRP A 47 11.19 0.46 -16.73
CA TRP A 47 9.87 -0.06 -16.41
C TRP A 47 8.78 1.03 -16.48
N VAL A 48 9.04 2.23 -15.96
CA VAL A 48 8.12 3.37 -16.05
C VAL A 48 7.85 3.73 -17.52
N ALA A 49 8.89 3.79 -18.36
CA ALA A 49 8.72 4.06 -19.78
C ALA A 49 7.81 3.02 -20.46
N MET A 50 8.04 1.73 -20.20
CA MET A 50 7.19 0.64 -20.71
C MET A 50 5.75 0.74 -20.20
N TYR A 51 5.57 1.08 -18.92
CA TYR A 51 4.25 1.24 -18.32
C TYR A 51 3.47 2.41 -18.93
N LEU A 52 4.09 3.58 -19.10
CA LEU A 52 3.48 4.75 -19.74
C LEU A 52 3.13 4.48 -21.21
N LEU A 53 4.01 3.80 -21.95
CA LEU A 53 3.71 3.35 -23.32
C LEU A 53 2.47 2.44 -23.36
N ARG A 54 2.33 1.53 -22.39
CA ARG A 54 1.16 0.65 -22.27
C ARG A 54 -0.11 1.43 -21.92
N LEU A 55 -0.02 2.44 -21.06
CA LEU A 55 -1.15 3.30 -20.70
C LEU A 55 -1.64 4.12 -21.90
N ASN A 56 -0.73 4.71 -22.67
CA ASN A 56 -1.07 5.52 -23.85
C ASN A 56 -1.79 4.75 -24.96
N ARG A 57 -1.74 3.42 -24.98
CA ARG A 57 -2.56 2.60 -25.88
C ARG A 57 -4.05 2.69 -25.57
N ASN A 58 -4.42 3.04 -24.34
CA ASN A 58 -5.79 3.29 -23.92
C ASN A 58 -6.11 4.79 -24.09
N LYS A 59 -6.14 5.30 -25.33
CA LYS A 59 -6.20 6.76 -25.66
C LYS A 59 -7.35 7.56 -25.00
N SER A 60 -8.36 6.90 -24.46
CA SER A 60 -9.52 7.52 -23.80
C SER A 60 -9.48 7.44 -22.27
N ASP A 61 -8.37 6.97 -21.69
CA ASP A 61 -8.26 6.66 -20.26
C ASP A 61 -7.49 7.77 -19.52
N SER A 62 -8.24 8.70 -18.94
CA SER A 62 -7.67 9.73 -18.06
C SER A 62 -7.11 9.13 -16.76
N ASP A 63 -6.19 9.84 -16.10
CA ASP A 63 -5.68 9.44 -14.78
C ASP A 63 -6.80 9.24 -13.75
N THR A 64 -7.87 10.04 -13.81
CA THR A 64 -9.04 9.89 -12.93
C THR A 64 -9.77 8.55 -13.16
N GLN A 65 -9.96 8.16 -14.42
CA GLN A 65 -10.60 6.89 -14.78
C GLN A 65 -9.72 5.70 -14.41
N ARG A 66 -8.41 5.77 -14.72
CA ARG A 66 -7.43 4.77 -14.30
C ARG A 66 -7.44 4.59 -12.79
N ARG A 67 -7.31 5.69 -12.04
CA ARG A 67 -7.33 5.71 -10.57
C ARG A 67 -8.59 5.07 -10.03
N THR A 68 -9.76 5.42 -10.57
CA THR A 68 -11.04 4.84 -10.14
C THR A 68 -11.04 3.31 -10.31
N ARG A 69 -10.65 2.80 -11.48
CA ARG A 69 -10.63 1.34 -11.72
C ARG A 69 -9.57 0.60 -10.91
N MET A 70 -8.39 1.20 -10.73
CA MET A 70 -7.31 0.52 -10.01
C MET A 70 -7.54 0.56 -8.49
N THR A 71 -8.07 1.65 -7.94
CA THR A 71 -8.33 1.77 -6.49
C THR A 71 -9.46 0.87 -5.99
N THR A 72 -10.35 0.38 -6.87
CA THR A 72 -11.41 -0.59 -6.51
C THR A 72 -10.91 -2.03 -6.43
N VAL A 73 -9.75 -2.34 -7.03
CA VAL A 73 -9.16 -3.69 -7.02
C VAL A 73 -7.87 -3.78 -6.22
N ASN A 74 -7.16 -2.66 -6.02
CA ASN A 74 -5.95 -2.58 -5.22
C ASN A 74 -6.29 -2.10 -3.80
N PRO A 75 -6.29 -2.99 -2.79
CA PRO A 75 -6.66 -2.63 -1.43
C PRO A 75 -5.64 -1.64 -0.87
N ARG A 76 -6.12 -0.72 -0.05
CA ARG A 76 -5.29 0.18 0.75
C ARG A 76 -4.92 -0.45 2.09
N TYR A 77 -5.79 -1.31 2.61
CA TYR A 77 -5.59 -1.98 3.89
C TYR A 77 -5.67 -3.49 3.71
N ILE A 78 -4.67 -4.18 4.26
CA ILE A 78 -4.64 -5.64 4.40
C ILE A 78 -4.31 -5.95 5.85
N LEU A 79 -4.74 -7.11 6.35
CA LEU A 79 -4.38 -7.54 7.70
C LEU A 79 -2.91 -7.97 7.70
N ARG A 80 -2.03 -7.05 8.09
CA ARG A 80 -0.61 -7.34 8.28
C ARG A 80 -0.39 -7.99 9.63
N ASN A 81 0.61 -8.86 9.74
CA ASN A 81 0.93 -9.56 10.98
C ASN A 81 1.10 -8.62 12.18
N TRP A 82 1.77 -7.48 11.99
CA TRP A 82 1.95 -6.51 13.07
C TRP A 82 0.64 -5.85 13.53
N MET A 83 -0.34 -5.70 12.64
CA MET A 83 -1.65 -5.19 13.01
C MET A 83 -2.38 -6.21 13.88
N ALA A 84 -2.32 -7.48 13.50
CA ALA A 84 -2.89 -8.57 14.28
C ALA A 84 -2.23 -8.66 15.67
N GLU A 85 -0.89 -8.58 15.72
CA GLU A 85 -0.14 -8.58 16.99
C GLU A 85 -0.51 -7.38 17.87
N SER A 86 -0.58 -6.17 17.31
CA SER A 86 -1.00 -4.95 18.04
C SER A 86 -2.39 -5.13 18.66
N ALA A 87 -3.33 -5.69 17.88
CA ALA A 87 -4.67 -6.04 18.38
C ALA A 87 -4.64 -7.08 19.51
N VAL A 88 -3.82 -8.14 19.38
CA VAL A 88 -3.68 -9.18 20.41
C VAL A 88 -3.10 -8.58 21.70
N GLN A 89 -2.09 -7.74 21.61
CA GLN A 89 -1.46 -7.10 22.76
C GLN A 89 -2.45 -6.24 23.56
N LYS A 90 -3.29 -5.45 22.87
CA LYS A 90 -4.35 -4.69 23.55
C LYS A 90 -5.45 -5.59 24.12
N ALA A 91 -5.86 -6.62 23.39
CA ALA A 91 -6.87 -7.55 23.85
C ALA A 91 -6.45 -8.30 25.13
N ASN A 92 -5.16 -8.64 25.26
CA ASN A 92 -4.59 -9.24 26.49
C ASN A 92 -4.67 -8.29 27.71
N LEU A 93 -4.81 -6.98 27.48
CA LEU A 93 -5.06 -5.97 28.50
C LEU A 93 -6.56 -5.65 28.66
N ASN A 94 -7.44 -6.51 28.15
CA ASN A 94 -8.91 -6.32 28.06
C ASN A 94 -9.35 -5.10 27.23
N ASP A 95 -8.49 -4.56 26.36
CA ASP A 95 -8.84 -3.51 25.41
C ASP A 95 -9.06 -4.10 24.00
N PHE A 96 -10.33 -4.23 23.60
CA PHE A 96 -10.72 -4.75 22.29
C PHE A 96 -10.89 -3.66 21.22
N SER A 97 -10.56 -2.40 21.52
CA SER A 97 -10.77 -1.26 20.61
C SER A 97 -10.09 -1.46 19.25
N GLU A 98 -8.88 -2.02 19.24
CA GLU A 98 -8.12 -2.24 18.01
C GLU A 98 -8.63 -3.41 17.18
N VAL A 99 -9.12 -4.48 17.83
CA VAL A 99 -9.81 -5.58 17.14
C VAL A 99 -11.04 -5.06 16.40
N HIS A 100 -11.87 -4.27 17.07
CA HIS A 100 -13.06 -3.67 16.45
C HIS A 100 -12.72 -2.68 15.34
N LEU A 101 -11.62 -1.93 15.49
CA LEU A 101 -11.13 -1.01 14.47
C LEU A 101 -10.69 -1.78 13.21
N LEU A 102 -9.85 -2.82 13.36
CA LEU A 102 -9.39 -3.65 12.25
C LEU A 102 -10.56 -4.34 11.53
N GLN A 103 -11.51 -4.91 12.28
CA GLN A 103 -12.71 -5.52 11.71
C GLN A 103 -13.47 -4.54 10.81
N ARG A 104 -13.71 -3.30 11.29
CA ARG A 104 -14.40 -2.26 10.52
C ARG A 104 -13.62 -1.87 9.27
N ILE A 105 -12.31 -1.70 9.39
CA ILE A 105 -11.46 -1.24 8.28
C ILE A 105 -11.40 -2.29 7.16
N LEU A 106 -11.23 -3.56 7.53
CA LEU A 106 -11.07 -4.67 6.60
C LEU A 106 -12.37 -5.06 5.89
N GLN A 107 -13.53 -4.59 6.35
CA GLN A 107 -14.79 -4.69 5.59
C GLN A 107 -14.81 -3.77 4.35
N ARG A 108 -13.98 -2.71 4.32
CA ARG A 108 -13.90 -1.76 3.20
C ARG A 108 -12.44 -1.45 2.85
N PRO A 109 -11.64 -2.47 2.49
CA PRO A 109 -10.18 -2.35 2.42
C PRO A 109 -9.69 -1.46 1.27
N PHE A 110 -10.53 -1.23 0.27
CA PHE A 110 -10.25 -0.39 -0.91
C PHE A 110 -10.52 1.10 -0.68
N GLN A 111 -11.38 1.43 0.28
CA GLN A 111 -11.79 2.80 0.57
C GLN A 111 -10.79 3.44 1.54
N ARG A 112 -10.37 4.68 1.29
CA ARG A 112 -9.53 5.42 2.24
C ARG A 112 -10.37 5.80 3.46
N GLN A 113 -9.88 5.49 4.65
CA GLN A 113 -10.59 5.68 5.92
C GLN A 113 -9.74 6.49 6.88
N GLN A 114 -10.28 7.63 7.37
CA GLN A 114 -9.53 8.53 8.25
C GLN A 114 -9.02 7.84 9.53
N ALA A 115 -9.82 6.94 10.11
CA ALA A 115 -9.43 6.18 11.30
C ALA A 115 -8.23 5.25 11.03
N ALA A 116 -8.19 4.62 9.85
CA ALA A 116 -7.08 3.75 9.44
C ALA A 116 -5.79 4.54 9.17
N GLU A 117 -5.90 5.72 8.53
CA GLU A 117 -4.75 6.60 8.29
C GLU A 117 -4.18 7.13 9.61
N LYS A 118 -5.04 7.53 10.57
CA LYS A 118 -4.61 7.96 11.91
C LYS A 118 -3.90 6.83 12.68
N ALA A 119 -4.33 5.58 12.49
CA ALA A 119 -3.69 4.41 13.07
C ALA A 119 -2.41 3.97 12.33
N GLY A 120 -2.07 4.62 11.21
CA GLY A 120 -0.88 4.29 10.42
C GLY A 120 -0.98 3.00 9.60
N TYR A 121 -2.18 2.47 9.35
CA TYR A 121 -2.34 1.16 8.71
C TYR A 121 -2.00 1.13 7.21
N SER A 122 -1.83 2.29 6.58
CA SER A 122 -1.31 2.45 5.21
C SER A 122 0.21 2.75 5.17
N LEU A 123 0.85 2.92 6.33
CA LEU A 123 2.26 3.25 6.45
C LEU A 123 3.13 1.98 6.46
N ARG A 124 4.44 2.20 6.46
CA ARG A 124 5.43 1.14 6.66
C ARG A 124 5.13 0.39 7.97
N PRO A 125 5.40 -0.93 8.03
CA PRO A 125 5.41 -1.64 9.28
C PRO A 125 6.27 -0.91 10.31
N PRO A 126 5.82 -0.80 11.57
CA PRO A 126 6.59 -0.14 12.61
C PRO A 126 7.90 -0.88 12.87
N ALA A 127 8.91 -0.19 13.43
CA ALA A 127 10.25 -0.76 13.58
C ALA A 127 10.26 -2.07 14.39
N TRP A 128 9.47 -2.15 15.45
CA TRP A 128 9.34 -3.34 16.31
C TRP A 128 8.74 -4.55 15.56
N ALA A 129 8.00 -4.33 14.47
CA ALA A 129 7.38 -5.39 13.71
C ALA A 129 8.38 -6.23 12.90
N LYS A 130 9.61 -5.74 12.69
CA LYS A 130 10.63 -6.45 11.92
C LYS A 130 11.04 -7.78 12.57
N ASP A 131 10.93 -7.85 13.89
CA ASP A 131 11.32 -9.02 14.68
C ASP A 131 10.15 -9.97 14.98
N LEU A 132 8.96 -9.69 14.44
CA LEU A 132 7.80 -10.57 14.60
C LEU A 132 8.02 -11.88 13.84
N LYS A 133 8.45 -12.90 14.57
CA LYS A 133 8.41 -14.28 14.12
C LYS A 133 6.98 -14.78 14.27
N VAL A 134 6.21 -14.67 13.20
CA VAL A 134 4.90 -15.31 13.16
C VAL A 134 5.13 -16.78 12.90
N SER A 135 5.14 -17.58 13.96
CA SER A 135 5.02 -19.03 13.79
C SER A 135 3.58 -19.30 13.35
N CYS A 136 3.38 -19.48 12.06
CA CYS A 136 2.21 -20.23 11.61
C CYS A 136 2.43 -21.68 12.07
N SER A 137 2.06 -22.00 13.31
CA SER A 137 1.91 -23.37 13.77
C SER A 137 0.65 -23.94 13.13
N SER A 138 0.83 -24.64 12.01
CA SER A 138 -0.05 -25.70 11.49
C SER A 138 0.74 -26.54 10.49
#